data_AF-A0A8H6ZIT8-F1
#
_entry.id   AF-A0A8H6ZIT8-F1
#
_cell.length_a   1.000
_cell.length_b   1.000
_cell.length_c   1.000
_cell.angle_alpha   90.00
_cell.angle_beta   90.00
_cell.angle_gamma   90.00
#
_symmetry.space_group_name_H-M   'P 1'
#
loop_
_entity.id
_entity.type
_entity.pdbx_description
1 polymer ?
#
loop_
_entity_poly.entity_id
_entity_poly.type
_entity_poly.pdbx_seq_one_letter_code
_entity_poly.pdbx_strand_id
1 'polypeptide(L)'
;MIALPPELEREIFETCAFSRPVSIPKLMLVAQYVKEWVEPLLYRTILTLGYNHSIEDLPRFTEATFSSVLRRKSPVFFQNAVRHFMLMGLFNYSKVEAILTLCTGVEDLCILDIPDSWMPFITFFPLRRLYTSFRAIPPHPPHILTANAPALANGRQHRRHRIDLHHPSDPPETHASVLQRWGLCGLVSQNIGFVSVHMRIGFNPTVPIPLD
;
A
#
# COMPACT_ATOMS: atom_id res chain seq x y z
N MET A 1 0.51 -46.26 5.77
CA MET A 1 0.13 -44.85 5.50
C MET A 1 1.42 -44.14 5.13
N ILE A 2 1.53 -43.62 3.92
CA ILE A 2 2.74 -42.89 3.49
C ILE A 2 2.51 -41.44 3.92
N ALA A 3 3.22 -40.99 4.95
CA ALA A 3 3.18 -39.60 5.40
C ALA A 3 4.16 -38.77 4.57
N LEU A 4 3.75 -37.56 4.18
CA LEU A 4 4.64 -36.63 3.50
C LEU A 4 5.66 -36.06 4.51
N PRO A 5 6.93 -35.89 4.14
CA PRO A 5 7.88 -35.13 4.95
C PRO A 5 7.35 -33.72 5.30
N PRO A 6 7.54 -33.23 6.54
CA PRO A 6 7.03 -31.93 6.96
C PRO A 6 7.50 -30.75 6.10
N GLU A 7 8.69 -30.83 5.52
CA GLU A 7 9.26 -29.78 4.67
C GLU A 7 8.46 -29.63 3.37
N LEU A 8 8.11 -30.77 2.75
CA LEU A 8 7.30 -30.79 1.54
C LEU A 8 5.86 -30.37 1.84
N GLU A 9 5.31 -30.76 2.99
CA GLU A 9 3.98 -30.31 3.41
C GLU A 9 3.94 -28.79 3.56
N ARG A 10 4.95 -28.22 4.24
CA ARG A 10 5.11 -26.78 4.40
C ARG A 10 5.22 -26.06 3.07
N GLU A 11 6.06 -26.55 2.16
CA GLU A 11 6.23 -25.96 0.82
C GLU A 11 4.91 -25.94 0.04
N ILE A 12 4.13 -27.02 0.10
CA ILE A 12 2.81 -27.09 -0.54
C ILE A 12 1.86 -26.03 0.03
N PHE A 13 1.74 -25.94 1.35
CA PHE A 13 0.83 -24.99 2.00
C PHE A 13 1.25 -23.53 1.78
N GLU A 14 2.54 -23.22 1.91
CA GLU A 14 3.05 -21.87 1.63
C GLU A 14 2.83 -21.50 0.15
N THR A 15 3.12 -22.41 -0.79
CA THR A 15 2.88 -22.18 -2.22
C THR A 15 1.41 -21.93 -2.54
N CYS A 16 0.50 -22.72 -1.94
CA CYS A 16 -0.94 -22.52 -2.08
C CYS A 16 -1.39 -21.16 -1.50
N ALA A 17 -0.86 -20.80 -0.33
CA ALA A 17 -1.13 -19.52 0.31
C ALA A 17 -0.64 -18.33 -0.54
N PHE A 18 0.57 -18.42 -1.12
CA PHE A 18 1.12 -17.40 -2.01
C PHE A 18 0.33 -17.28 -3.31
N SER A 19 -0.03 -18.40 -3.93
CA SER A 19 -0.78 -18.40 -5.18
C SER A 19 -2.22 -17.92 -5.01
N ARG A 20 -2.83 -18.14 -3.85
CA ARG A 20 -4.22 -17.76 -3.59
C ARG A 20 -4.41 -17.28 -2.14
N PRO A 21 -4.08 -16.00 -1.83
CA PRO A 21 -4.15 -15.45 -0.48
C PRO A 21 -5.54 -15.55 0.17
N VAL A 22 -6.61 -15.41 -0.61
CA VAL A 22 -8.00 -15.59 -0.14
C VAL A 22 -8.28 -16.99 0.44
N SER A 23 -7.46 -17.99 0.10
CA SER A 23 -7.60 -19.37 0.62
C SER A 23 -6.93 -19.58 1.98
N ILE A 24 -6.03 -18.68 2.42
CA ILE A 24 -5.24 -18.83 3.64
C ILE A 24 -6.10 -19.12 4.88
N PRO A 25 -7.23 -18.43 5.13
CA PRO A 25 -8.08 -18.74 6.28
C PRO A 25 -8.59 -20.19 6.29
N LYS A 26 -8.82 -20.80 5.12
CA LYS A 26 -9.21 -22.21 5.01
C LYS A 26 -8.02 -23.15 5.26
N LEU A 27 -6.84 -22.80 4.74
CA LEU A 27 -5.61 -23.57 4.98
C LEU A 27 -5.25 -23.63 6.47
N MET A 28 -5.46 -22.53 7.21
CA MET A 28 -5.27 -22.47 8.67
C MET A 28 -6.16 -23.43 9.47
N LEU A 29 -7.23 -23.99 8.87
CA LEU A 29 -8.14 -24.93 9.53
C LEU A 29 -7.69 -26.40 9.38
N VAL A 30 -6.66 -26.67 8.56
CA VAL A 30 -6.23 -28.05 8.29
C VAL A 30 -5.53 -28.67 9.51
N ALA A 31 -4.55 -27.97 10.08
CA ALA A 31 -3.83 -28.38 11.29
C ALA A 31 -3.19 -27.18 11.99
N GLN A 32 -2.82 -27.35 13.27
CA GLN A 32 -2.20 -26.28 14.07
C GLN A 32 -0.85 -25.82 13.51
N TYR A 33 0.03 -26.74 13.11
CA TYR A 33 1.33 -26.38 12.55
C TYR A 33 1.20 -25.71 11.16
N VAL A 34 0.22 -26.13 10.35
CA VAL A 34 -0.09 -25.44 9.08
C VAL A 34 -0.46 -23.99 9.32
N LYS A 35 -1.27 -23.72 10.35
CA LYS A 35 -1.62 -22.35 10.75
C LYS A 35 -0.36 -21.54 11.08
N GLU A 36 0.60 -22.10 11.81
CA GLU A 36 1.85 -21.40 12.14
C GLU A 36 2.67 -21.03 10.89
N TRP A 37 2.66 -21.88 9.86
CA TRP A 37 3.35 -21.61 8.59
C TRP A 37 2.66 -20.55 7.74
N VAL A 38 1.33 -20.64 7.59
CA VAL A 38 0.60 -19.77 6.64
C VAL A 38 0.04 -18.49 7.25
N GLU A 39 -0.09 -18.40 8.59
CA GLU A 39 -0.63 -17.21 9.24
C GLU A 39 0.20 -15.94 8.94
N PRO A 40 1.55 -15.94 8.95
CA PRO A 40 2.33 -14.78 8.54
C PRO A 40 2.02 -14.32 7.12
N LEU A 41 1.70 -15.25 6.21
CA LEU A 41 1.36 -14.96 4.82
C LEU A 41 0.00 -14.24 4.69
N LEU A 42 -0.93 -14.48 5.61
CA LEU A 42 -2.21 -13.78 5.67
C LEU A 42 -2.02 -12.26 5.88
N TYR A 43 -1.03 -11.89 6.67
CA TYR A 43 -0.74 -10.50 7.04
C TYR A 43 0.36 -9.87 6.17
N ARG A 44 0.91 -10.60 5.20
CA ARG A 44 1.99 -10.11 4.35
C ARG A 44 1.62 -8.85 3.58
N THR A 45 0.36 -8.79 3.14
CA THR A 45 -0.22 -7.63 2.49
C THR A 45 -1.40 -7.14 3.32
N ILE A 46 -1.24 -5.98 3.97
CA ILE A 46 -2.36 -5.31 4.63
C ILE A 46 -2.96 -4.34 3.63
N LEU A 47 -4.22 -4.60 3.32
CA LEU A 47 -5.03 -3.73 2.51
C LEU A 47 -6.15 -3.15 3.36
N THR A 48 -6.13 -1.83 3.47
CA THR A 48 -7.17 -1.06 4.13
C THR A 48 -8.01 -0.39 3.04
N LEU A 49 -9.13 -1.04 2.68
CA LEU A 49 -10.10 -0.52 1.72
C LEU A 49 -11.19 0.26 2.45
N GLY A 50 -11.51 1.45 1.95
CA GLY A 50 -12.76 2.14 2.25
C GLY A 50 -13.96 1.36 1.74
N TYR A 51 -15.15 1.78 2.17
CA TYR A 51 -16.42 1.11 1.86
C TYR A 51 -16.57 0.79 0.35
N ASN A 52 -17.03 -0.43 0.05
CA ASN A 52 -17.47 -0.94 -1.26
C ASN A 52 -16.43 -1.34 -2.32
N HIS A 53 -15.13 -1.29 -2.04
CA HIS A 53 -14.15 -1.89 -2.96
C HIS A 53 -13.92 -3.37 -2.60
N SER A 54 -14.09 -4.25 -3.58
CA SER A 54 -13.79 -5.68 -3.47
C SER A 54 -12.62 -6.00 -4.37
N ILE A 55 -11.59 -6.63 -3.82
CA ILE A 55 -10.63 -7.38 -4.61
C ILE A 55 -10.93 -8.84 -4.32
N GLU A 56 -11.27 -9.59 -5.37
CA GLU A 56 -11.78 -10.95 -5.23
C GLU A 56 -10.74 -11.94 -4.67
N ASP A 57 -9.45 -11.58 -4.71
CA ASP A 57 -8.34 -12.48 -4.38
C ASP A 57 -7.56 -12.12 -3.11
N LEU A 58 -7.90 -11.02 -2.43
CA LEU A 58 -7.22 -10.60 -1.21
C LEU A 58 -8.07 -10.76 0.05
N PRO A 59 -7.48 -11.21 1.17
CA PRO A 59 -8.13 -11.15 2.47
C PRO A 59 -8.42 -9.69 2.82
N ARG A 60 -9.66 -9.41 3.21
CA ARG A 60 -10.06 -8.06 3.64
C ARG A 60 -9.95 -7.94 5.14
N PHE A 61 -9.34 -6.85 5.57
CA PHE A 61 -9.35 -6.44 6.96
C PHE A 61 -10.32 -5.28 7.12
N THR A 62 -11.46 -5.54 7.75
CA THR A 62 -12.27 -4.44 8.28
C THR A 62 -11.49 -3.77 9.41
N GLU A 63 -11.76 -2.50 9.66
CA GLU A 63 -11.17 -1.77 10.77
C GLU A 63 -11.37 -2.48 12.12
N ALA A 64 -12.56 -3.06 12.35
CA ALA A 64 -12.89 -3.81 13.56
C ALA A 64 -12.11 -5.14 13.67
N THR A 65 -11.98 -5.85 12.54
CA THR A 65 -11.18 -7.09 12.46
C THR A 65 -9.71 -6.78 12.75
N PHE A 66 -9.16 -5.76 12.08
CA PHE A 66 -7.76 -5.38 12.23
C PHE A 66 -7.46 -4.94 13.66
N SER A 67 -8.29 -4.07 14.25
CA SER A 67 -8.16 -3.64 15.65
C SER A 67 -8.18 -4.82 16.63
N SER A 68 -8.96 -5.86 16.34
CA SER A 68 -9.01 -7.06 17.17
C SER A 68 -7.75 -7.92 17.04
N VAL A 69 -7.15 -7.94 15.85
CA VAL A 69 -5.88 -8.64 15.61
C VAL A 69 -4.72 -7.92 16.27
N LEU A 70 -4.67 -6.58 16.20
CA LEU A 70 -3.66 -5.76 16.88
C LEU A 70 -3.61 -6.03 18.39
N ARG A 71 -4.77 -6.25 19.02
CA ARG A 71 -4.84 -6.57 20.47
C ARG A 71 -4.37 -7.97 20.82
N ARG A 72 -4.33 -8.89 19.86
CA ARG A 72 -4.05 -10.32 20.08
C ARG A 72 -2.65 -10.74 19.66
N LYS A 73 -2.00 -9.97 18.79
CA LYS A 73 -0.69 -10.28 18.22
C LYS A 73 0.36 -9.31 18.75
N SER A 74 1.58 -9.80 18.94
CA SER A 74 2.69 -8.97 19.40
C SER A 74 3.16 -8.01 18.30
N PRO A 75 3.76 -6.86 18.65
CA PRO A 75 4.38 -5.96 17.67
C PRO A 75 5.44 -6.67 16.80
N VAL A 76 6.23 -7.56 17.40
CA VAL A 76 7.26 -8.37 16.71
C VAL A 76 6.64 -9.24 15.61
N PHE A 77 5.43 -9.75 15.80
CA PHE A 77 4.73 -10.50 14.77
C PHE A 77 4.45 -9.63 13.53
N PHE A 78 3.93 -8.41 13.71
CA PHE A 78 3.63 -7.51 12.60
C PHE A 78 4.88 -7.02 11.88
N GLN A 79 5.95 -6.72 12.62
CA GLN A 79 7.25 -6.35 12.05
C GLN A 79 7.80 -7.43 11.09
N ASN A 80 7.56 -8.71 11.41
CA ASN A 80 8.05 -9.83 10.60
C ASN A 80 7.08 -10.24 9.49
N ALA A 81 5.78 -10.17 9.75
CA ALA A 81 4.76 -10.63 8.82
C ALA A 81 4.46 -9.60 7.72
N VAL A 82 4.31 -8.31 8.07
CA VAL A 82 3.82 -7.27 7.16
C VAL A 82 4.95 -6.75 6.28
N ARG A 83 4.78 -6.84 4.95
CA ARG A 83 5.74 -6.34 3.95
C ARG A 83 5.14 -5.31 3.02
N HIS A 84 3.86 -5.45 2.71
CA HIS A 84 3.14 -4.56 1.81
C HIS A 84 1.99 -3.92 2.57
N PHE A 85 1.95 -2.58 2.60
CA PHE A 85 0.89 -1.83 3.25
C PHE A 85 0.24 -0.90 2.24
N MET A 86 -1.07 -1.07 2.06
CA MET A 86 -1.86 -0.24 1.15
C MET A 86 -3.04 0.39 1.88
N LEU A 87 -3.04 1.72 1.87
CA LEU A 87 -4.10 2.57 2.38
C LEU A 87 -4.91 3.14 1.23
N MET A 88 -6.11 2.58 1.04
CA MET A 88 -7.06 2.96 0.02
C MET A 88 -8.38 3.36 0.67
N GLY A 89 -8.55 4.62 1.06
CA GLY A 89 -9.83 5.15 1.54
C GLY A 89 -9.71 6.01 2.78
N LEU A 90 -10.87 6.42 3.30
CA LEU A 90 -10.99 7.32 4.45
C LEU A 90 -10.87 6.52 5.74
N PHE A 91 -9.66 6.32 6.23
CA PHE A 91 -9.42 5.78 7.56
C PHE A 91 -9.23 6.90 8.58
N ASN A 92 -9.57 6.62 9.83
CA ASN A 92 -9.21 7.49 10.94
C ASN A 92 -7.67 7.53 11.06
N TYR A 93 -7.08 8.72 10.88
CA TYR A 93 -5.63 8.88 10.86
C TYR A 93 -4.93 8.33 12.11
N SER A 94 -5.51 8.53 13.30
CA SER A 94 -4.95 8.02 14.55
C SER A 94 -4.88 6.50 14.60
N LYS A 95 -5.81 5.81 13.92
CA LYS A 95 -5.76 4.35 13.83
C LYS A 95 -4.68 3.90 12.88
N VAL A 96 -4.54 4.55 11.72
CA VAL A 96 -3.47 4.21 10.78
C VAL A 96 -2.10 4.45 11.41
N GLU A 97 -1.90 5.52 12.18
CA GLU A 97 -0.67 5.75 12.95
C GLU A 97 -0.38 4.60 13.92
N ALA A 98 -1.39 4.10 14.64
CA ALA A 98 -1.23 2.93 15.50
C ALA A 98 -0.88 1.65 14.72
N ILE A 99 -1.31 1.52 13.45
CA ILE A 99 -0.93 0.40 12.59
C ILE A 99 0.52 0.57 12.10
N LEU A 100 0.86 1.77 11.63
CA LEU A 100 2.17 2.12 11.12
C LEU A 100 3.26 1.96 12.19
N THR A 101 2.97 2.31 13.45
CA THR A 101 3.90 2.10 14.57
C THR A 101 4.21 0.63 14.86
N LEU A 102 3.26 -0.28 14.57
CA LEU A 102 3.43 -1.72 14.77
C LEU A 102 4.07 -2.41 13.55
N CYS A 103 3.84 -1.89 12.35
CA CYS A 103 4.28 -2.48 11.09
C CYS A 103 5.61 -1.88 10.62
N THR A 104 6.67 -1.96 11.43
CA THR A 104 7.98 -1.37 11.12
C THR A 104 8.74 -2.07 9.98
N GLY A 105 8.34 -3.29 9.63
CA GLY A 105 8.97 -4.08 8.55
C GLY A 105 8.38 -3.87 7.16
N VAL A 106 7.60 -2.80 6.94
CA VAL A 106 6.99 -2.50 5.63
C VAL A 106 8.07 -2.13 4.62
N GLU A 107 8.07 -2.82 3.48
CA GLU A 107 8.99 -2.58 2.36
C GLU A 107 8.30 -1.80 1.24
N ASP A 108 7.01 -2.06 1.03
CA ASP A 108 6.22 -1.43 -0.03
C ASP A 108 5.02 -0.72 0.59
N LEU A 109 4.99 0.61 0.46
CA LEU A 109 3.95 1.45 1.04
C LEU A 109 3.17 2.15 -0.07
N CYS A 110 1.86 2.00 -0.08
CA CYS A 110 0.95 2.71 -0.98
C CYS A 110 -0.06 3.49 -0.17
N ILE A 111 -0.01 4.83 -0.24
CA ILE A 111 -0.93 5.71 0.49
C ILE A 111 -1.50 6.73 -0.49
N LEU A 112 -2.83 6.86 -0.51
CA LEU A 112 -3.49 7.97 -1.16
C LEU A 112 -3.54 9.15 -0.18
N ASP A 113 -3.04 10.33 -0.58
CA ASP A 113 -3.07 11.56 0.22
C ASP A 113 -2.35 11.43 1.59
N ILE A 114 -1.01 11.44 1.59
CA ILE A 114 -0.18 11.34 2.81
C ILE A 114 -0.30 12.63 3.65
N PRO A 115 -0.75 12.57 4.92
CA PRO A 115 -0.66 13.70 5.85
C PRO A 115 0.80 14.00 6.21
N ASP A 116 1.15 15.28 6.34
CA ASP A 116 2.52 15.69 6.75
C ASP A 116 2.94 15.08 8.09
N SER A 117 1.98 14.84 9.00
CA SER A 117 2.23 14.19 10.29
C SER A 117 2.77 12.77 10.16
N TRP A 118 2.64 12.13 8.99
CA TRP A 118 3.07 10.76 8.77
C TRP A 118 4.50 10.62 8.27
N MET A 119 5.11 11.72 7.82
CA MET A 119 6.47 11.72 7.28
C MET A 119 7.50 11.10 8.23
N PRO A 120 7.47 11.33 9.56
CA PRO A 120 8.39 10.66 10.48
C PRO A 120 8.29 9.13 10.39
N PHE A 121 7.09 8.55 10.39
CA PHE A 121 6.90 7.09 10.29
C PHE A 121 7.42 6.55 8.97
N ILE A 122 7.14 7.25 7.87
CA ILE A 122 7.59 6.85 6.53
C ILE A 122 9.12 6.79 6.47
N THR A 123 9.82 7.71 7.14
CA THR A 123 11.29 7.71 7.19
C THR A 123 11.89 6.58 8.03
N PHE A 124 11.13 5.97 8.94
CA PHE A 124 11.60 4.85 9.77
C PHE A 124 11.50 3.49 9.09
N PHE A 125 10.70 3.36 8.03
CA PHE A 125 10.49 2.09 7.36
C PHE A 125 11.63 1.75 6.40
N PRO A 126 11.99 0.47 6.24
CA PRO A 126 12.95 0.00 5.23
C PRO A 126 12.32 -0.01 3.83
N LEU A 127 11.76 1.13 3.40
CA LEU A 127 10.99 1.23 2.17
C LEU A 127 11.87 0.96 0.96
N ARG A 128 11.47 -0.03 0.17
CA ARG A 128 11.95 -0.25 -1.18
C ARG A 128 11.13 0.57 -2.17
N ARG A 129 9.83 0.73 -1.92
CA ARG A 129 8.91 1.43 -2.83
C ARG A 129 7.87 2.22 -2.06
N LEU A 130 7.72 3.49 -2.43
CA LEU A 130 6.67 4.38 -1.94
C LEU A 130 5.79 4.80 -3.12
N TYR A 131 4.50 4.52 -3.01
CA TYR A 131 3.47 4.95 -3.95
C TYR A 131 2.59 5.97 -3.25
N THR A 132 2.56 7.18 -3.80
CA THR A 132 1.68 8.22 -3.33
C THR A 132 0.97 8.88 -4.51
N SER A 133 -0.33 9.09 -4.35
CA SER A 133 -1.08 9.95 -5.24
C SER A 133 -1.24 11.28 -4.53
N PHE A 134 -0.81 12.35 -5.18
CA PHE A 134 -1.19 13.69 -4.80
C PHE A 134 -2.48 14.02 -5.53
N ARG A 135 -3.57 14.27 -4.81
CA ARG A 135 -4.64 15.06 -5.40
C ARG A 135 -4.04 16.41 -5.79
N ALA A 136 -3.98 16.69 -7.08
CA ALA A 136 -3.66 18.02 -7.56
C ALA A 136 -4.63 18.97 -6.85
N ILE A 137 -4.08 19.85 -5.99
CA ILE A 137 -4.86 20.91 -5.37
C ILE A 137 -5.50 21.64 -6.56
N PRO A 138 -6.84 21.66 -6.68
CA PRO A 138 -7.47 22.38 -7.77
C PRO A 138 -6.88 23.79 -7.74
N PRO A 139 -6.37 24.32 -8.88
CA PRO A 139 -5.76 25.63 -8.90
C PRO A 139 -6.72 26.56 -8.19
N HIS A 140 -6.24 27.26 -7.14
CA HIS A 140 -7.07 28.22 -6.42
C HIS A 140 -7.82 29.03 -7.47
N PRO A 141 -9.16 29.15 -7.38
CA PRO A 141 -9.88 30.00 -8.31
C PRO A 141 -9.14 31.34 -8.29
N PRO A 142 -8.67 31.85 -9.45
CA PRO A 142 -7.92 33.09 -9.48
C PRO A 142 -8.77 34.08 -8.70
N HIS A 143 -8.20 34.68 -7.65
CA HIS A 143 -8.91 35.71 -6.90
C HIS A 143 -9.48 36.66 -7.94
N ILE A 144 -10.80 36.62 -8.12
CA ILE A 144 -11.49 37.57 -9.00
C ILE A 144 -11.36 38.87 -8.24
N LEU A 145 -10.26 39.58 -8.49
CA LEU A 145 -10.21 41.01 -8.29
C LEU A 145 -11.38 41.51 -9.12
N THR A 146 -12.44 41.94 -8.45
CA THR A 146 -13.61 42.58 -9.03
C THR A 146 -13.16 43.86 -9.72
N ALA A 147 -12.62 43.72 -10.92
CA ALA A 147 -12.45 44.78 -11.88
C ALA A 147 -13.67 44.72 -12.79
N ASN A 148 -14.57 45.68 -12.60
CA ASN A 148 -15.64 45.98 -13.54
C ASN A 148 -15.03 46.20 -14.94
N ALA A 149 -15.16 45.25 -15.85
CA ALA A 149 -14.86 45.46 -17.27
C ALA A 149 -15.65 44.47 -18.15
N PRO A 150 -16.23 44.92 -19.28
CA PRO A 150 -17.12 44.10 -20.11
C PRO A 150 -16.33 43.23 -21.11
N ALA A 151 -17.04 42.19 -21.56
CA ALA A 151 -16.59 41.03 -22.32
C ALA A 151 -15.80 41.32 -23.60
N LEU A 152 -14.84 40.43 -23.92
CA LEU A 152 -14.59 39.94 -25.30
C LEU A 152 -13.70 38.67 -25.35
N ALA A 153 -14.28 37.64 -25.98
CA ALA A 153 -13.71 36.63 -26.87
C ALA A 153 -12.51 35.73 -26.48
N ASN A 154 -12.86 34.44 -26.29
CA ASN A 154 -12.31 33.24 -26.93
C ASN A 154 -10.78 33.03 -27.06
N GLY A 155 -10.30 31.99 -26.38
CA GLY A 155 -9.04 31.30 -26.68
C GLY A 155 -8.69 30.23 -25.66
N ARG A 156 -9.29 29.03 -25.75
CA ARG A 156 -8.92 27.89 -24.90
C ARG A 156 -7.58 27.31 -25.37
N GLN A 157 -6.51 27.64 -24.66
CA GLN A 157 -5.21 27.00 -24.83
C GLN A 157 -4.82 26.32 -23.50
N HIS A 158 -4.96 25.00 -23.43
CA HIS A 158 -4.49 24.19 -22.31
C HIS A 158 -2.96 24.18 -22.28
N ARG A 159 -2.36 24.93 -21.36
CA ARG A 159 -0.91 24.92 -21.12
C ARG A 159 -0.60 24.00 -19.94
N ARG A 160 0.05 22.87 -20.22
CA ARG A 160 0.60 21.95 -19.19
C ARG A 160 1.83 22.61 -18.57
N HIS A 161 1.82 22.80 -17.24
CA HIS A 161 3.04 23.13 -16.48
C HIS A 161 3.75 21.83 -16.09
N ARG A 162 5.03 21.76 -16.47
CA ARG A 162 5.95 20.63 -16.31
C ARG A 162 6.82 20.90 -15.08
N ILE A 163 6.76 20.03 -14.08
CA ILE A 163 7.75 19.95 -13.00
C ILE A 163 8.56 18.70 -13.30
N ASP A 164 9.84 18.88 -13.64
CA ASP A 164 10.74 17.80 -14.03
C ASP A 164 11.35 17.12 -12.79
N LEU A 165 11.06 15.83 -12.61
CA LEU A 165 11.87 14.88 -11.85
C LEU A 165 11.96 13.55 -12.62
N HIS A 166 13.20 13.21 -13.01
CA HIS A 166 13.73 12.02 -13.70
C HIS A 166 13.49 11.79 -15.21
N HIS A 167 14.54 11.20 -15.80
CA HIS A 167 14.91 11.00 -17.21
C HIS A 167 13.95 10.06 -17.98
N PRO A 168 13.59 10.35 -19.25
CA PRO A 168 12.53 9.68 -19.98
C PRO A 168 13.05 8.47 -20.78
N SER A 169 12.64 7.27 -20.40
CA SER A 169 12.62 6.15 -21.35
C SER A 169 11.55 5.11 -21.01
N ASP A 170 11.06 5.07 -19.78
CA ASP A 170 9.98 4.17 -19.39
C ASP A 170 8.62 4.89 -19.38
N PRO A 171 7.57 4.32 -19.99
CA PRO A 171 6.23 4.90 -19.92
C PRO A 171 5.72 4.94 -18.48
N PRO A 172 4.87 5.92 -18.11
CA PRO A 172 4.31 6.01 -16.76
C PRO A 172 3.56 4.71 -16.43
N GLU A 173 4.02 4.01 -15.40
CA GLU A 173 3.33 2.84 -14.88
C GLU A 173 1.95 3.25 -14.36
N THR A 174 0.91 2.68 -14.96
CA THR A 174 -0.46 2.81 -14.48
C THR A 174 -0.60 2.21 -13.06
N HIS A 175 -1.57 2.68 -12.27
CA HIS A 175 -1.95 2.04 -10.99
C HIS A 175 -2.13 0.53 -11.17
N ALA A 176 -2.69 0.15 -12.32
CA ALA A 176 -2.85 -1.23 -12.73
C ALA A 176 -1.57 -2.07 -12.76
N SER A 177 -0.47 -1.51 -13.28
CA SER A 177 0.83 -2.21 -13.32
C SER A 177 1.46 -2.36 -11.94
N VAL A 178 1.24 -1.41 -11.02
CA VAL A 178 1.71 -1.53 -9.62
C VAL A 178 1.00 -2.69 -8.94
N LEU A 179 -0.31 -2.70 -9.09
CA LEU A 179 -1.18 -3.72 -8.54
C LEU A 179 -0.83 -5.09 -9.12
N GLN A 180 -0.70 -5.19 -10.43
CA GLN A 180 -0.27 -6.41 -11.12
C GLN A 180 1.10 -6.91 -10.63
N ARG A 181 2.05 -6.02 -10.36
CA ARG A 181 3.37 -6.36 -9.81
C ARG A 181 3.30 -6.81 -8.34
N TRP A 182 2.30 -6.37 -7.59
CA TRP A 182 2.00 -6.82 -6.24
C TRP A 182 1.14 -8.10 -6.23
N GLY A 183 0.86 -8.69 -7.40
CA GLY A 183 -0.05 -9.84 -7.54
C GLY A 183 -1.53 -9.48 -7.43
N LEU A 184 -1.88 -8.20 -7.54
CA LEU A 184 -3.21 -7.62 -7.34
C LEU A 184 -3.90 -7.24 -8.67
N CYS A 185 -3.72 -8.05 -9.72
CA CYS A 185 -4.24 -7.79 -11.07
C CYS A 185 -5.75 -7.49 -11.12
N GLY A 186 -6.54 -7.93 -10.13
CA GLY A 186 -7.98 -7.67 -10.06
C GLY A 186 -8.37 -6.21 -9.80
N LEU A 187 -7.45 -5.33 -9.40
CA LEU A 187 -7.74 -3.93 -9.05
C LEU A 187 -7.75 -2.95 -10.25
N VAL A 188 -7.41 -3.41 -11.45
CA VAL A 188 -7.20 -2.56 -12.64
C VAL A 188 -8.51 -1.94 -13.19
N SER A 189 -9.68 -2.47 -12.83
CA SER A 189 -10.92 -2.20 -13.57
C SER A 189 -11.71 -0.96 -13.14
N GLN A 190 -11.25 -0.16 -12.17
CA GLN A 190 -12.00 1.02 -11.70
C GLN A 190 -11.32 2.33 -12.11
N ASN A 191 -11.91 2.96 -13.12
CA ASN A 191 -11.49 4.20 -13.77
C ASN A 191 -11.62 5.39 -12.80
N ILE A 192 -10.58 5.66 -12.01
CA ILE A 192 -10.48 6.90 -11.24
C ILE A 192 -9.23 7.62 -11.75
N GLY A 193 -9.42 8.82 -12.32
CA GLY A 193 -8.35 9.63 -12.89
C GLY A 193 -7.37 10.09 -11.82
N PHE A 194 -6.29 9.35 -11.64
CA PHE A 194 -5.18 9.69 -10.74
C PHE A 194 -3.88 9.78 -11.52
N VAL A 195 -3.02 10.71 -11.12
CA VAL A 195 -1.63 10.80 -11.58
C VAL A 195 -0.77 10.11 -10.52
N SER A 196 -0.21 8.95 -10.87
CA SER A 196 0.71 8.22 -9.99
C SER A 196 2.12 8.83 -10.12
N VAL A 197 2.72 9.24 -9.00
CA VAL A 197 4.13 9.64 -8.95
C VAL A 197 4.91 8.49 -8.33
N HIS A 198 5.83 7.93 -9.10
CA HIS A 198 6.72 6.89 -8.62
C HIS A 198 7.99 7.51 -8.05
N MET A 199 8.15 7.45 -6.74
CA MET A 199 9.40 7.82 -6.08
C MET A 199 10.13 6.54 -5.67
N ARG A 200 11.19 6.19 -6.41
CA ARG A 200 12.19 5.24 -5.88
C ARG A 200 13.04 6.02 -4.88
N ILE A 201 12.80 5.81 -3.60
CA ILE A 201 13.68 6.35 -2.57
C ILE A 201 14.92 5.46 -2.57
N GLY A 202 15.99 5.93 -3.21
CA GLY A 202 17.30 5.31 -3.09
C GLY A 202 17.85 5.56 -1.70
N PHE A 203 17.54 4.69 -0.74
CA PHE A 203 18.23 4.68 0.54
C PHE A 203 19.62 4.09 0.33
N ASN A 204 20.67 4.87 0.62
CA ASN A 204 22.05 4.39 0.61
C ASN A 204 22.38 3.89 2.03
N PRO A 205 22.47 2.57 2.29
CA PRO A 205 22.61 2.02 3.65
C PRO A 205 24.03 2.13 4.24
N THR A 206 24.88 3.04 3.75
CA THR A 206 26.31 3.12 4.15
C THR A 206 26.61 4.19 5.19
N VAL A 207 25.64 4.62 6.02
CA VAL A 207 25.95 5.45 7.19
C VAL A 207 26.19 4.53 8.39
N PRO A 208 27.44 4.35 8.87
CA PRO A 208 27.71 3.57 10.06
C PRO A 208 27.10 4.27 11.29
N ILE A 209 26.40 3.47 12.11
CA ILE A 209 25.88 3.88 13.40
C ILE A 209 27.08 4.05 14.35
N PRO A 210 27.29 5.21 15.00
CA PRO A 210 28.30 5.35 16.02
C PRO A 210 27.92 4.48 17.22
N LEU A 211 28.84 3.60 17.62
CA LEU A 211 28.81 2.88 18.89
C LEU A 211 29.40 3.83 19.94
N ASP A 212 28.53 4.41 20.76
CA ASP A 212 28.90 4.98 22.07
C ASP A 212 28.55 3.98 23.18
#